data_AF-A0AAJ2E9C9-F1
#
_entry.id   AF-A0AAJ2E9C9-F1
#
_cell.length_a   1.000
_cell.length_b   1.000
_cell.length_c   1.000
_cell.angle_alpha   90.00
_cell.angle_beta   90.00
_cell.angle_gamma   90.00
#
_symmetry.space_group_name_H-M   'P 1'
#
loop_
_entity.id
_entity.type
_entity.pdbx_description
1 polymer ?
#
loop_
_entity_poly.entity_id
_entity_poly.type
_entity_poly.pdbx_seq_one_letter_code
_entity_poly.pdbx_strand_id
1 'polypeptide(L)'
;MSTALETPSIPKRRSPLDAEVALSTSNPALDDIPELTRVPEICSRLEQTHAVGSASDAYDHTPNEVLGYAVKRLLRAMHDSALVRDVTNYDYQPYLYGAFNFLSYFRNAHGGVVQSASVSLPGAVARTMIICCQEGAQNNAVRNAILNLFDDKGRVTVVGTRNGGFMRTPRKAVLHVPCPPDCDPTTLILWALQEFNGAFGINMTQKSLGLVSGGQFPDARVLCSMAIGGNFGAILISGIRAGDARSRRAKTFFAMLATVAQTTGVVILILCTTGAATEILAQGAVFNALRTLGAYELLSAKTGSPYWLSVSNQAWRRYLAPTYGAAVPGWFEGALWEKTQGLEDLVSLVCSWIANKVSDKSGMVLTREQLDAFAGDALHLDVEYLDIIRQAARGKVSRSNIHRFADYLPCQWSRSLVRSNDKNADFICIAPRGEDAQLGGAK
;
A
#
# COMPACT_ATOMS: atom_id res chain seq x y z
N MET A 1 -14.69 48.91 -41.22
CA MET A 1 -14.61 47.46 -40.96
C MET A 1 -13.17 47.12 -40.62
N SER A 2 -12.87 46.92 -39.35
CA SER A 2 -11.59 46.37 -38.88
C SER A 2 -11.94 45.37 -37.79
N THR A 3 -11.82 44.08 -38.12
CA THR A 3 -12.01 42.97 -37.21
C THR A 3 -10.69 42.72 -36.49
N ALA A 4 -10.62 43.16 -35.24
CA ALA A 4 -9.53 42.76 -34.34
C ALA A 4 -9.70 41.27 -34.02
N LEU A 5 -8.68 40.48 -34.37
CA LEU A 5 -8.54 39.07 -33.99
C LEU A 5 -8.36 38.99 -32.46
N GLU A 6 -9.36 38.46 -31.77
CA GLU A 6 -9.22 38.03 -30.37
C GLU A 6 -8.25 36.85 -30.32
N THR A 7 -7.07 37.07 -29.77
CA THR A 7 -6.18 35.97 -29.35
C THR A 7 -6.89 35.12 -28.30
N PRO A 8 -6.98 33.79 -28.48
CA PRO A 8 -7.60 32.92 -27.48
C PRO A 8 -6.78 32.98 -26.19
N SER A 9 -7.43 33.42 -25.12
CA SER A 9 -6.82 33.40 -23.79
C SER A 9 -6.61 31.94 -23.37
N ILE A 10 -5.34 31.56 -23.21
CA ILE A 10 -4.99 30.28 -22.58
C ILE A 10 -5.60 30.31 -21.18
N PRO A 11 -6.43 29.33 -20.79
CA PRO A 11 -6.97 29.30 -19.44
C PRO A 11 -5.79 29.22 -18.47
N LYS A 12 -5.59 30.27 -17.66
CA LYS A 12 -4.69 30.21 -16.50
C LYS A 12 -5.20 29.05 -15.64
N ARG A 13 -4.51 27.90 -15.67
CA ARG A 13 -4.67 26.88 -14.63
C ARG A 13 -4.37 27.59 -13.32
N ARG A 14 -5.40 27.93 -12.55
CA ARG A 14 -5.22 28.35 -11.15
C ARG A 14 -4.47 27.22 -10.47
N SER A 15 -3.34 27.54 -9.85
CA SER A 15 -2.64 26.54 -9.08
C SER A 15 -3.54 26.14 -7.90
N PRO A 16 -3.50 24.89 -7.42
CA PRO A 16 -4.21 24.51 -6.19
C PRO A 16 -3.84 25.39 -4.97
N LEU A 17 -2.72 26.12 -5.06
CA LEU A 17 -2.24 27.10 -4.10
C LEU A 17 -3.00 28.44 -4.10
N ASP A 18 -3.92 28.66 -5.06
CA ASP A 18 -4.66 29.92 -5.23
C ASP A 18 -6.11 29.87 -4.68
N ALA A 19 -6.54 28.77 -4.08
CA ALA A 19 -7.84 28.69 -3.40
C ALA A 19 -7.82 29.54 -2.11
N GLU A 20 -8.96 30.14 -1.74
CA GLU A 20 -9.13 30.78 -0.41
C GLU A 20 -9.01 29.69 0.66
N VAL A 21 -7.81 29.55 1.22
CA VAL A 21 -7.54 28.58 2.28
C VAL A 21 -7.89 29.22 3.61
N ALA A 22 -8.96 28.73 4.24
CA ALA A 22 -9.31 29.11 5.60
C ALA A 22 -8.15 28.84 6.57
N LEU A 23 -7.93 29.74 7.53
CA LEU A 23 -6.95 29.55 8.59
C LEU A 23 -7.34 28.32 9.41
N SER A 24 -6.45 27.34 9.46
CA SER A 24 -6.66 26.13 10.24
C SER A 24 -6.28 26.38 11.70
N THR A 25 -7.23 26.14 12.60
CA THR A 25 -7.08 26.28 14.07
C THR A 25 -6.92 24.94 14.78
N SER A 26 -7.07 23.83 14.07
CA SER A 26 -6.90 22.45 14.53
C SER A 26 -5.83 21.75 13.68
N ASN A 27 -5.29 20.62 14.15
CA ASN A 27 -4.30 19.87 13.37
C ASN A 27 -4.92 19.31 12.07
N PRO A 28 -4.56 19.85 10.90
CA PRO A 28 -5.18 19.45 9.65
C PRO A 28 -4.88 17.99 9.28
N ALA A 29 -3.77 17.41 9.74
CA ALA A 29 -3.44 16.02 9.41
C ALA A 29 -4.47 15.02 9.95
N LEU A 30 -5.23 15.38 10.98
CA LEU A 30 -6.27 14.52 11.54
C LEU A 30 -7.51 14.43 10.64
N ASP A 31 -7.86 15.48 9.89
CA ASP A 31 -9.07 15.45 9.05
C ASP A 31 -8.96 14.46 7.86
N ASP A 32 -7.74 14.05 7.51
CA ASP A 32 -7.48 13.09 6.42
C ASP A 32 -7.53 11.62 6.89
N ILE A 33 -7.64 11.38 8.20
CA ILE A 33 -7.59 10.03 8.78
C ILE A 33 -9.00 9.59 9.10
N PRO A 34 -9.53 8.54 8.44
CA PRO A 34 -10.84 8.01 8.77
C PRO A 34 -10.94 7.57 10.24
N GLU A 35 -12.01 7.98 10.93
CA GLU A 35 -12.31 7.59 12.32
C GLU A 35 -12.90 6.18 12.43
N LEU A 36 -12.25 5.19 11.81
CA LEU A 36 -12.71 3.80 11.81
C LEU A 36 -12.01 3.03 12.95
N THR A 37 -12.77 2.66 13.98
CA THR A 37 -12.21 2.02 15.19
C THR A 37 -12.54 0.53 15.29
N ARG A 38 -13.58 0.08 14.60
CA ARG A 38 -14.10 -1.30 14.65
C ARG A 38 -13.72 -2.07 13.39
N VAL A 39 -13.20 -3.28 13.56
CA VAL A 39 -12.78 -4.15 12.44
C VAL A 39 -13.92 -4.42 11.45
N PRO A 40 -15.16 -4.73 11.87
CA PRO A 40 -16.25 -4.94 10.91
C PRO A 40 -16.55 -3.71 10.05
N GLU A 41 -16.48 -2.51 10.63
CA GLU A 41 -16.72 -1.24 9.93
C GLU A 41 -15.60 -0.96 8.91
N ILE A 42 -14.35 -1.23 9.30
CA ILE A 42 -13.19 -1.14 8.41
C ILE A 42 -13.35 -2.10 7.22
N CYS A 43 -13.69 -3.37 7.47
CA CYS A 43 -13.95 -4.34 6.41
C CYS A 43 -15.07 -3.85 5.47
N SER A 44 -16.21 -3.41 6.01
CA SER A 44 -17.30 -2.87 5.17
C SER A 44 -16.86 -1.66 4.33
N ARG A 45 -16.01 -0.78 4.86
CA ARG A 45 -15.50 0.38 4.11
C ARG A 45 -14.53 -0.01 3.00
N LEU A 46 -13.67 -0.98 3.27
CA LEU A 46 -12.76 -1.59 2.30
C LEU A 46 -13.54 -2.28 1.17
N GLU A 47 -14.70 -2.91 1.45
CA GLU A 47 -15.58 -3.51 0.43
C GLU A 47 -16.27 -2.46 -0.47
N GLN A 48 -16.82 -1.39 0.12
CA GLN A 48 -17.63 -0.39 -0.59
C GLN A 48 -16.85 0.41 -1.63
N THR A 49 -15.54 0.52 -1.47
CA THR A 49 -14.66 1.32 -2.34
C THR A 49 -14.38 0.66 -3.69
N HIS A 50 -14.86 -0.57 -3.92
CA HIS A 50 -14.77 -1.28 -5.22
C HIS A 50 -15.90 -0.95 -6.21
N ALA A 51 -16.95 -0.23 -5.78
CA ALA A 51 -18.17 -0.04 -6.58
C ALA A 51 -18.14 1.15 -7.58
N VAL A 52 -17.06 1.93 -7.66
CA VAL A 52 -17.04 3.23 -8.37
C VAL A 52 -16.15 3.24 -9.63
N GLY A 53 -15.50 2.12 -9.99
CA GLY A 53 -14.64 2.01 -11.18
C GLY A 53 -15.23 1.14 -12.30
N SER A 54 -14.98 1.53 -13.55
CA SER A 54 -15.23 0.76 -14.79
C SER A 54 -15.03 -0.75 -14.61
N ALA A 55 -15.94 -1.54 -15.18
CA ALA A 55 -16.00 -3.00 -15.09
C ALA A 55 -14.74 -3.77 -15.57
N SER A 56 -13.71 -3.09 -16.09
CA SER A 56 -12.49 -3.72 -16.63
C SER A 56 -11.35 -3.92 -15.64
N ASP A 57 -11.27 -3.17 -14.52
CA ASP A 57 -10.09 -3.20 -13.63
C ASP A 57 -10.42 -3.39 -12.13
N ALA A 58 -11.69 -3.59 -11.80
CA ALA A 58 -12.13 -3.81 -10.43
C ALA A 58 -11.84 -5.26 -10.00
N TYR A 59 -10.65 -5.48 -9.44
CA TYR A 59 -10.37 -6.68 -8.65
C TYR A 59 -11.22 -6.65 -7.39
N ASP A 60 -12.05 -7.68 -7.22
CA ASP A 60 -12.92 -7.85 -6.07
C ASP A 60 -12.12 -8.46 -4.94
N HIS A 61 -11.56 -7.61 -4.08
CA HIS A 61 -11.06 -8.09 -2.82
C HIS A 61 -12.19 -8.00 -1.79
N THR A 62 -12.57 -9.14 -1.23
CA THR A 62 -13.36 -9.14 -0.01
C THR A 62 -12.36 -9.02 1.14
N PRO A 63 -12.36 -7.98 1.96
CA PRO A 63 -11.37 -7.80 3.03
C PRO A 63 -11.58 -8.85 4.12
N ASN A 64 -10.56 -9.66 4.38
CA ASN A 64 -10.56 -10.58 5.51
C ASN A 64 -10.31 -9.85 6.83
N GLU A 65 -10.58 -10.52 7.96
CA GLU A 65 -10.38 -9.96 9.29
C GLU A 65 -8.94 -9.49 9.53
N VAL A 66 -7.94 -10.22 9.01
CA VAL A 66 -6.51 -9.90 9.17
C VAL A 66 -6.21 -8.53 8.55
N LEU A 67 -6.72 -8.26 7.35
CA LEU A 67 -6.60 -6.96 6.71
C LEU A 67 -7.30 -5.87 7.53
N GLY A 68 -8.50 -6.15 8.06
CA GLY A 68 -9.23 -5.21 8.91
C GLY A 68 -8.45 -4.84 10.19
N TYR A 69 -7.78 -5.80 10.83
CA TYR A 69 -6.89 -5.54 11.97
C TYR A 69 -5.64 -4.75 11.58
N ALA A 70 -5.00 -5.09 10.45
CA ALA A 70 -3.84 -4.37 9.95
C ALA A 70 -4.20 -2.90 9.67
N VAL A 71 -5.32 -2.66 8.99
CA VAL A 71 -5.82 -1.31 8.70
C VAL A 71 -6.21 -0.56 9.98
N LYS A 72 -6.84 -1.23 10.97
CA LYS A 72 -7.11 -0.61 12.28
C LYS A 72 -5.81 -0.11 12.94
N ARG A 73 -4.75 -0.92 12.91
CA ARG A 73 -3.44 -0.52 13.45
C ARG A 73 -2.79 0.59 12.64
N LEU A 74 -2.93 0.56 11.31
CA LEU A 74 -2.46 1.61 10.41
C LEU A 74 -3.12 2.96 10.74
N LEU A 75 -4.45 3.00 10.82
CA LEU A 75 -5.20 4.23 11.10
C LEU A 75 -4.83 4.80 12.47
N ARG A 76 -4.73 3.95 13.49
CA ARG A 76 -4.26 4.38 14.82
C ARG A 76 -2.84 4.94 14.78
N ALA A 77 -1.92 4.28 14.08
CA ALA A 77 -0.54 4.73 13.95
C ALA A 77 -0.44 6.06 13.17
N MET A 78 -1.26 6.27 12.15
CA MET A 78 -1.36 7.53 11.42
C MET A 78 -1.88 8.64 12.32
N HIS A 79 -2.90 8.36 13.13
CA HIS A 79 -3.45 9.31 14.10
C HIS A 79 -2.38 9.72 15.13
N ASP A 80 -1.70 8.74 15.73
CA ASP A 80 -0.61 9.00 16.70
C ASP A 80 0.56 9.76 16.07
N SER A 81 0.89 9.48 14.80
CA SER A 81 1.88 10.24 14.04
C SER A 81 1.44 11.68 13.80
N ALA A 82 0.17 11.91 13.43
CA ALA A 82 -0.38 13.23 13.18
C ALA A 82 -0.31 14.12 14.42
N LEU A 83 -0.56 13.59 15.61
CA LEU A 83 -0.43 14.34 16.87
C LEU A 83 0.99 14.87 17.13
N VAL A 84 2.02 14.12 16.72
CA VAL A 84 3.42 14.56 16.85
C VAL A 84 3.81 15.55 15.75
N ARG A 85 3.18 15.44 14.57
CA ARG A 85 3.47 16.22 13.36
C ARG A 85 2.42 17.29 13.09
N ASP A 86 2.04 17.98 14.17
CA ASP A 86 1.05 19.04 14.12
C ASP A 86 1.65 20.32 13.56
N VAL A 87 1.22 20.71 12.37
CA VAL A 87 1.66 21.95 11.70
C VAL A 87 1.19 23.23 12.39
N THR A 88 0.17 23.15 13.24
CA THR A 88 -0.29 24.28 14.06
C THR A 88 0.57 24.46 15.31
N ASN A 89 1.33 23.43 15.72
CA ASN A 89 2.25 23.50 16.83
C ASN A 89 3.52 24.29 16.45
N TYR A 90 3.75 25.41 17.15
CA TYR A 90 4.92 26.27 16.94
C TYR A 90 6.26 25.59 17.17
N ASP A 91 6.32 24.52 17.97
CA ASP A 91 7.55 23.76 18.19
C ASP A 91 7.85 22.80 17.04
N TYR A 92 6.84 22.42 16.23
CA TYR A 92 7.00 21.61 15.04
C TYR A 92 7.40 22.44 13.80
N GLN A 93 6.89 23.67 13.69
CA GLN A 93 7.12 24.55 12.54
C GLN A 93 8.60 24.73 12.13
N PRO A 94 9.60 24.82 13.04
CA PRO A 94 11.01 24.86 12.67
C PRO A 94 11.49 23.66 11.85
N TYR A 95 11.01 22.44 12.13
CA TYR A 95 11.35 21.24 11.37
C TYR A 95 10.75 21.29 9.97
N LEU A 96 9.53 21.81 9.86
CA LEU A 96 8.85 22.02 8.59
C LEU A 96 9.58 23.05 7.72
N TYR A 97 10.00 24.18 8.29
CA TYR A 97 10.87 25.15 7.61
C TYR A 97 12.20 24.52 7.19
N GLY A 98 12.84 23.75 8.07
CA GLY A 98 14.08 23.03 7.77
C GLY A 98 13.93 22.08 6.58
N ALA A 99 12.83 21.33 6.54
CA ALA A 99 12.49 20.43 5.44
C ALA A 99 12.28 21.20 4.12
N PHE A 100 11.52 22.30 4.12
CA PHE A 100 11.35 23.13 2.92
C PHE A 100 12.65 23.78 2.45
N ASN A 101 13.47 24.26 3.37
CA ASN A 101 14.77 24.83 3.06
C ASN A 101 15.68 23.79 2.42
N PHE A 102 15.67 22.56 2.91
CA PHE A 102 16.43 21.46 2.31
C PHE A 102 15.96 21.14 0.89
N LEU A 103 14.64 21.03 0.70
CA LEU A 103 14.05 20.73 -0.60
C LEU A 103 14.27 21.87 -1.63
N SER A 104 14.32 23.12 -1.16
CA SER A 104 14.46 24.31 -2.02
C SER A 104 15.92 24.70 -2.29
N TYR A 105 16.84 24.47 -1.35
CA TYR A 105 18.20 25.00 -1.35
C TYR A 105 19.26 23.95 -0.99
N PHE A 106 19.22 22.76 -1.57
CA PHE A 106 20.28 21.74 -1.35
C PHE A 106 21.68 22.26 -1.74
N ARG A 107 21.76 23.19 -2.70
CA ARG A 107 22.99 23.88 -3.10
C ARG A 107 22.82 25.39 -2.98
N ASN A 108 23.87 26.09 -2.53
CA ASN A 108 23.92 27.54 -2.56
C ASN A 108 24.11 28.06 -4.00
N ALA A 109 24.02 29.38 -4.20
CA ALA A 109 24.21 30.02 -5.52
C ALA A 109 25.57 29.71 -6.19
N HIS A 110 26.55 29.21 -5.43
CA HIS A 110 27.89 28.86 -5.89
C HIS A 110 28.09 27.34 -6.07
N GLY A 111 27.03 26.53 -5.93
CA GLY A 111 27.08 25.08 -6.14
C GLY A 111 27.59 24.26 -4.94
N GLY A 112 27.90 24.89 -3.81
CA GLY A 112 28.26 24.22 -2.57
C GLY A 112 27.04 23.60 -1.88
N VAL A 113 27.20 22.42 -1.28
CA VAL A 113 26.13 21.76 -0.50
C VAL A 113 25.80 22.61 0.72
N VAL A 114 24.55 23.01 0.88
CA VAL A 114 24.09 23.67 2.11
C VAL A 114 23.94 22.58 3.17
N GLN A 115 24.66 22.71 4.29
CA GLN A 115 24.44 21.81 5.42
C GLN A 115 23.02 21.99 5.92
N SER A 116 22.21 20.95 5.71
CA SER A 116 20.83 20.90 6.17
C SER A 116 20.77 20.88 7.70
N ALA A 117 19.81 21.61 8.27
CA ALA A 117 19.38 21.37 9.64
C ALA A 117 18.91 19.91 9.77
N SER A 118 19.21 19.27 10.90
CA SER A 118 18.78 17.88 11.14
C SER A 118 17.28 17.74 10.90
N VAL A 119 16.90 16.87 9.95
CA VAL A 119 15.49 16.54 9.61
C VAL A 119 14.87 15.59 10.66
N SER A 120 15.56 15.39 11.79
CA SER A 120 15.12 14.51 12.87
C SER A 120 14.14 15.21 13.79
N LEU A 121 12.94 14.64 13.90
CA LEU A 121 11.88 15.14 14.76
C LEU A 121 12.04 14.56 16.18
N PRO A 122 12.13 15.39 17.23
CA PRO A 122 12.16 14.90 18.62
C PRO A 122 10.88 14.14 18.97
N GLY A 123 11.04 13.01 19.66
CA GLY A 123 9.90 12.17 20.04
C GLY A 123 9.28 11.38 18.88
N ALA A 124 9.87 11.41 17.67
CA ALA A 124 9.48 10.52 16.59
C ALA A 124 9.66 9.06 17.01
N VAL A 125 8.61 8.27 16.76
CA VAL A 125 8.61 6.82 16.97
C VAL A 125 8.50 6.16 15.61
N ALA A 126 9.37 5.17 15.36
CA ALA A 126 9.31 4.39 14.13
C ALA A 126 7.98 3.63 14.05
N ARG A 127 7.24 3.83 12.95
CA ARG A 127 5.94 3.22 12.68
C ARG A 127 5.98 2.57 11.31
N THR A 128 6.15 1.26 11.29
CA THR A 128 6.45 0.47 10.09
C THR A 128 5.62 -0.81 10.11
N MET A 129 4.94 -1.08 9.00
CA MET A 129 4.06 -2.24 8.84
C MET A 129 4.37 -2.96 7.55
N ILE A 130 4.39 -4.28 7.61
CA ILE A 130 4.47 -5.14 6.42
C ILE A 130 3.13 -5.85 6.28
N ILE A 131 2.52 -5.77 5.10
CA ILE A 131 1.41 -6.63 4.70
C ILE A 131 1.87 -7.42 3.48
N CYS A 132 1.79 -8.74 3.56
CA CYS A 132 2.12 -9.62 2.45
C CYS A 132 0.96 -10.52 2.08
N CYS A 133 0.91 -10.86 0.79
CA CYS A 133 -0.06 -11.79 0.22
C CYS A 133 0.63 -12.62 -0.87
N GLN A 134 0.00 -13.71 -1.30
CA GLN A 134 0.50 -14.46 -2.44
C GLN A 134 0.42 -13.59 -3.70
N GLU A 135 1.39 -13.70 -4.59
CA GLU A 135 1.44 -12.96 -5.85
C GLU A 135 0.21 -13.26 -6.71
N GLY A 136 -0.32 -12.19 -7.30
CA GLY A 136 -1.59 -12.14 -7.97
C GLY A 136 -2.12 -10.70 -7.97
N ALA A 137 -3.36 -10.52 -8.38
CA ALA A 137 -4.02 -9.24 -8.25
C ALA A 137 -4.43 -8.86 -6.82
N GLN A 138 -4.28 -9.75 -5.83
CA GLN A 138 -4.63 -9.54 -4.42
C GLN A 138 -3.79 -8.41 -3.85
N ASN A 139 -2.51 -8.34 -4.23
CA ASN A 139 -1.63 -7.24 -3.81
C ASN A 139 -2.13 -5.89 -4.37
N ASN A 140 -2.56 -5.86 -5.63
CA ASN A 140 -3.12 -4.66 -6.25
C ASN A 140 -4.49 -4.29 -5.65
N ALA A 141 -5.33 -5.29 -5.37
CA ALA A 141 -6.66 -5.09 -4.83
C ALA A 141 -6.59 -4.59 -3.37
N VAL A 142 -5.73 -5.19 -2.54
CA VAL A 142 -5.43 -4.73 -1.17
C VAL A 142 -4.86 -3.31 -1.20
N ARG A 143 -3.89 -3.03 -2.08
CA ARG A 143 -3.35 -1.68 -2.27
C ARG A 143 -4.47 -0.68 -2.57
N ASN A 144 -5.29 -0.97 -3.58
CA ASN A 144 -6.35 -0.07 -4.00
C ASN A 144 -7.40 0.11 -2.89
N ALA A 145 -7.78 -0.96 -2.18
CA ALA A 145 -8.70 -0.90 -1.06
C ALA A 145 -8.18 0.01 0.05
N ILE A 146 -6.90 -0.09 0.42
CA ILE A 146 -6.27 0.79 1.41
C ILE A 146 -6.21 2.23 0.91
N LEU A 147 -5.76 2.47 -0.33
CA LEU A 147 -5.65 3.82 -0.88
C LEU A 147 -7.01 4.52 -0.97
N ASN A 148 -8.07 3.78 -1.31
CA ASN A 148 -9.44 4.32 -1.42
C ASN A 148 -10.04 4.72 -0.05
N LEU A 149 -9.42 4.35 1.07
CA LEU A 149 -9.82 4.89 2.39
C LEU A 149 -9.50 6.38 2.52
N PHE A 150 -8.55 6.88 1.72
CA PHE A 150 -8.00 8.22 1.83
C PHE A 150 -8.32 9.04 0.59
N ASP A 151 -8.36 10.37 0.75
CA ASP A 151 -8.39 11.27 -0.41
C ASP A 151 -7.00 11.30 -1.06
N ASP A 152 -6.94 11.06 -2.36
CA ASP A 152 -5.70 11.08 -3.14
C ASP A 152 -5.22 12.51 -3.44
N LYS A 153 -6.07 13.52 -3.21
CA LYS A 153 -5.73 14.91 -3.52
C LYS A 153 -4.77 15.50 -2.48
N GLY A 154 -3.65 16.03 -2.97
CA GLY A 154 -2.81 16.95 -2.18
C GLY A 154 -3.58 18.23 -1.88
N ARG A 155 -3.54 18.67 -0.63
CA ARG A 155 -4.16 19.92 -0.17
C ARG A 155 -3.10 20.86 0.37
N VAL A 156 -3.41 22.14 0.39
CA VAL A 156 -2.57 23.16 1.04
C VAL A 156 -3.41 23.80 2.13
N THR A 157 -2.88 23.78 3.35
CA THR A 157 -3.48 24.41 4.53
C THR A 157 -2.72 25.65 4.93
N VAL A 158 -3.41 26.63 5.50
CA VAL A 158 -2.78 27.84 6.03
C VAL A 158 -2.84 27.79 7.54
N VAL A 159 -1.67 27.96 8.19
CA VAL A 159 -1.53 27.95 9.65
C VAL A 159 -0.87 29.24 10.13
N GLY A 160 -1.21 29.69 11.32
CA GLY A 160 -0.55 30.84 11.95
C GLY A 160 0.88 30.52 12.37
N THR A 161 1.76 31.52 12.37
CA THR A 161 3.15 31.37 12.82
C THR A 161 3.40 32.08 14.16
N ARG A 162 4.42 31.63 14.91
CA ARG A 162 4.74 32.16 16.25
C ARG A 162 5.01 33.67 16.28
N ASN A 163 5.61 34.20 15.22
CA ASN A 163 6.04 35.59 15.13
C ASN A 163 4.99 36.50 14.45
N GLY A 164 3.75 36.00 14.27
CA GLY A 164 2.74 36.65 13.46
C GLY A 164 2.91 36.36 11.96
N GLY A 165 1.78 36.25 11.26
CA GLY A 165 1.71 35.85 9.86
C GLY A 165 1.23 34.42 9.66
N PHE A 166 1.35 33.94 8.42
CA PHE A 166 0.76 32.69 7.97
C PHE A 166 1.76 31.86 7.17
N MET A 167 1.70 30.54 7.33
CA MET A 167 2.45 29.56 6.54
C MET A 167 1.48 28.70 5.73
N ARG A 168 1.80 28.51 4.45
CA ARG A 168 1.16 27.50 3.60
C ARG A 168 1.87 26.16 3.77
N THR A 169 1.11 25.14 4.11
CA THR A 169 1.60 23.79 4.42
C THR A 169 0.93 22.79 3.49
N PRO A 170 1.68 22.09 2.62
CA PRO A 170 1.14 20.98 1.85
C PRO A 170 0.82 19.81 2.78
N ARG A 171 -0.25 19.09 2.46
CA ARG A 171 -0.65 17.84 3.13
C ARG A 171 -1.19 16.84 2.11
N LYS A 172 -0.88 15.57 2.31
CA LYS A 172 -1.53 14.44 1.62
C LYS A 172 -1.58 13.25 2.56
N ALA A 173 -2.71 12.56 2.64
CA ALA A 173 -2.90 11.46 3.57
C ALA A 173 -1.87 10.34 3.37
N VAL A 174 -1.70 9.90 2.12
CA VAL A 174 -0.79 8.80 1.76
C VAL A 174 0.02 9.19 0.53
N LEU A 175 1.35 9.11 0.62
CA LEU A 175 2.22 9.10 -0.54
C LEU A 175 2.40 7.66 -1.03
N HIS A 176 1.81 7.31 -2.16
CA HIS A 176 2.00 6.00 -2.78
C HIS A 176 3.17 6.03 -3.77
N VAL A 177 4.08 5.05 -3.66
CA VAL A 177 5.15 4.86 -4.64
C VAL A 177 5.27 3.36 -4.97
N PRO A 178 5.26 2.95 -6.24
CA PRO A 178 5.52 1.56 -6.59
C PRO A 178 6.96 1.15 -6.24
N CYS A 179 7.20 -0.15 -6.04
CA CYS A 179 8.54 -0.67 -5.80
C CYS A 179 9.44 -0.35 -7.00
N PRO A 180 10.57 0.35 -6.80
CA PRO A 180 11.54 0.51 -7.88
C PRO A 180 12.19 -0.83 -8.22
N PRO A 181 12.68 -1.01 -9.46
CA PRO A 181 13.42 -2.20 -9.85
C PRO A 181 14.59 -2.44 -8.89
N ASP A 182 14.78 -3.71 -8.49
CA ASP A 182 15.83 -4.11 -7.56
C ASP A 182 15.76 -3.40 -6.19
N CYS A 183 14.59 -2.86 -5.81
CA CYS A 183 14.45 -2.00 -4.65
C CYS A 183 15.52 -0.89 -4.63
N ASP A 184 15.76 -0.19 -5.75
CA ASP A 184 16.77 0.87 -5.79
C ASP A 184 16.35 2.12 -4.98
N PRO A 185 17.11 2.54 -3.94
CA PRO A 185 16.72 3.66 -3.10
C PRO A 185 16.77 5.02 -3.82
N THR A 186 17.61 5.18 -4.84
CA THR A 186 17.65 6.42 -5.62
C THR A 186 16.40 6.56 -6.48
N THR A 187 16.04 5.52 -7.23
CA THR A 187 14.79 5.50 -8.01
C THR A 187 13.56 5.71 -7.13
N LEU A 188 13.52 5.15 -5.91
CA LEU A 188 12.44 5.43 -4.96
C LEU A 188 12.30 6.94 -4.69
N ILE A 189 13.40 7.61 -4.36
CA ILE A 189 13.40 9.05 -4.06
C ILE A 189 12.92 9.84 -5.29
N LEU A 190 13.33 9.44 -6.49
CA LEU A 190 12.92 10.09 -7.73
C LEU A 190 11.42 9.94 -8.00
N TRP A 191 10.86 8.75 -7.81
CA TRP A 191 9.42 8.51 -7.97
C TRP A 191 8.62 9.21 -6.87
N ALA A 192 9.08 9.17 -5.62
CA ALA A 192 8.48 9.93 -4.53
C ALA A 192 8.46 11.44 -4.81
N LEU A 193 9.52 11.99 -5.41
CA LEU A 193 9.57 13.39 -5.83
C LEU A 193 8.58 13.71 -6.94
N GLN A 194 8.42 12.82 -7.92
CA GLN A 194 7.45 12.99 -9.00
C GLN A 194 6.02 13.02 -8.45
N GLU A 195 5.70 12.11 -7.54
CA GLU A 195 4.41 12.07 -6.84
C GLU A 195 4.19 13.32 -5.97
N PHE A 196 5.22 13.75 -5.24
CA PHE A 196 5.18 15.00 -4.47
C PHE A 196 4.87 16.21 -5.36
N ASN A 197 5.61 16.35 -6.47
CA ASN A 197 5.43 17.43 -7.43
C ASN A 197 4.03 17.41 -8.05
N GLY A 198 3.55 16.23 -8.45
CA GLY A 198 2.22 16.04 -9.03
C GLY A 198 1.11 16.39 -8.05
N ALA A 199 1.23 15.97 -6.78
CA ALA A 199 0.23 16.20 -5.74
C ALA A 199 0.04 17.69 -5.41
N PHE A 200 1.11 18.49 -5.45
CA PHE A 200 1.07 19.89 -5.02
C PHE A 200 1.25 20.91 -6.14
N GLY A 201 1.45 20.47 -7.38
CA GLY A 201 1.72 21.35 -8.53
C GLY A 201 3.05 22.11 -8.41
N ILE A 202 4.04 21.48 -7.79
CA ILE A 202 5.39 22.04 -7.59
C ILE A 202 6.34 21.42 -8.61
N ASN A 203 7.39 22.14 -9.02
CA ASN A 203 8.38 21.67 -9.99
C ASN A 203 9.78 21.58 -9.36
N MET A 204 9.93 20.76 -8.31
CA MET A 204 11.27 20.45 -7.78
C MET A 204 12.03 19.53 -8.73
N THR A 205 13.31 19.83 -8.96
CA THR A 205 14.14 19.08 -9.90
C THR A 205 15.12 18.16 -9.18
N GLN A 206 15.54 17.09 -9.84
CA GLN A 206 16.60 16.21 -9.31
C GLN A 206 17.89 16.99 -9.05
N LYS A 207 18.21 17.95 -9.92
CA LYS A 207 19.36 18.85 -9.79
C LYS A 207 19.28 19.75 -8.55
N SER A 208 18.09 20.27 -8.24
CA SER A 208 17.89 21.10 -7.03
C SER A 208 18.00 20.30 -5.74
N LEU A 209 17.85 18.97 -5.79
CA LEU A 209 18.07 18.06 -4.65
C LEU A 209 19.46 17.42 -4.64
N GLY A 210 20.36 17.84 -5.54
CA GLY A 210 21.72 17.29 -5.64
C GLY A 210 21.79 15.83 -6.07
N LEU A 211 20.70 15.26 -6.60
CA LEU A 211 20.62 13.91 -7.16
C LEU A 211 21.22 13.93 -8.57
N VAL A 212 22.54 14.10 -8.68
CA VAL A 212 23.29 14.14 -9.94
C VAL A 212 24.20 12.91 -10.04
N SER A 213 24.37 12.38 -11.25
CA SER A 213 25.27 11.25 -11.53
C SER A 213 26.67 11.51 -10.95
N GLY A 214 27.15 10.60 -10.07
CA GLY A 214 28.45 10.70 -9.39
C GLY A 214 28.42 11.15 -7.92
N GLY A 215 27.26 11.53 -7.36
CA GLY A 215 27.11 11.79 -5.92
C GLY A 215 27.09 10.51 -5.08
N GLN A 216 27.67 10.56 -3.87
CA GLN A 216 27.64 9.45 -2.90
C GLN A 216 26.21 9.23 -2.38
N PHE A 217 25.67 8.03 -2.63
CA PHE A 217 24.50 7.37 -2.02
C PHE A 217 23.16 8.17 -1.96
N PRO A 218 22.01 7.48 -2.07
CA PRO A 218 20.73 8.13 -1.85
C PRO A 218 20.65 8.60 -0.40
N ASP A 219 20.50 9.90 -0.25
CA ASP A 219 20.40 10.54 1.05
C ASP A 219 18.98 10.41 1.59
N ALA A 220 18.80 9.57 2.61
CA ALA A 220 17.52 9.38 3.29
C ALA A 220 16.87 10.71 3.72
N ARG A 221 17.68 11.76 3.95
CA ARG A 221 17.20 13.11 4.28
C ARG A 221 16.26 13.68 3.23
N VAL A 222 16.42 13.34 1.94
CA VAL A 222 15.49 13.79 0.89
C VAL A 222 14.09 13.24 1.14
N LEU A 223 13.97 11.94 1.37
CA LEU A 223 12.68 11.32 1.67
C LEU A 223 12.13 11.78 3.02
N CYS A 224 12.99 11.99 4.02
CA CYS A 224 12.58 12.58 5.30
C CYS A 224 12.03 14.00 5.12
N SER A 225 12.69 14.85 4.33
CA SER A 225 12.24 16.22 4.09
C SER A 225 10.95 16.25 3.27
N MET A 226 10.76 15.34 2.31
CA MET A 226 9.47 15.18 1.63
C MET A 226 8.38 14.72 2.60
N ALA A 227 8.68 13.79 3.51
CA ALA A 227 7.72 13.32 4.51
C ALA A 227 7.26 14.44 5.45
N ILE A 228 8.20 15.22 6.00
CA ILE A 228 7.90 16.36 6.87
C ILE A 228 7.21 17.48 6.06
N GLY A 229 7.80 17.86 4.92
CA GLY A 229 7.35 18.96 4.06
C GLY A 229 5.96 18.76 3.45
N GLY A 230 5.66 17.55 3.00
CA GLY A 230 4.34 17.19 2.46
C GLY A 230 3.33 16.79 3.53
N ASN A 231 3.73 16.87 4.81
CA ASN A 231 2.99 16.43 5.98
C ASN A 231 2.23 15.10 5.76
N PHE A 232 2.92 14.11 5.19
CA PHE A 232 2.27 12.85 4.79
C PHE A 232 1.80 12.05 6.00
N GLY A 233 0.57 11.52 6.00
CA GLY A 233 0.11 10.61 7.05
C GLY A 233 0.85 9.26 7.01
N ALA A 234 1.00 8.71 5.81
CA ALA A 234 1.78 7.49 5.55
C ALA A 234 2.52 7.55 4.20
N ILE A 235 3.56 6.73 4.07
CA ILE A 235 4.21 6.41 2.79
C ILE A 235 3.96 4.93 2.50
N LEU A 236 3.28 4.65 1.39
CA LEU A 236 2.91 3.31 0.96
C LEU A 236 3.81 2.86 -0.19
N ILE A 237 4.49 1.74 -0.02
CA ILE A 237 5.33 1.13 -1.04
C ILE A 237 4.73 -0.21 -1.43
N SER A 238 4.39 -0.37 -2.71
CA SER A 238 3.66 -1.56 -3.18
C SER A 238 4.36 -2.30 -4.31
N GLY A 239 4.05 -3.59 -4.45
CA GLY A 239 4.51 -4.40 -5.59
C GLY A 239 5.94 -4.90 -5.43
N ILE A 240 6.42 -5.06 -4.20
CA ILE A 240 7.73 -5.66 -3.93
C ILE A 240 7.61 -7.18 -4.09
N ARG A 241 8.45 -7.76 -4.95
CA ARG A 241 8.56 -9.22 -5.18
C ARG A 241 9.83 -9.81 -4.59
N ALA A 242 9.92 -11.14 -4.50
CA ALA A 242 11.11 -11.81 -3.98
C ALA A 242 12.37 -11.45 -4.78
N GLY A 243 12.25 -11.27 -6.09
CA GLY A 243 13.36 -10.85 -6.95
C GLY A 243 13.95 -9.51 -6.52
N ASP A 244 13.11 -8.51 -6.30
CA ASP A 244 13.54 -7.17 -5.87
C ASP A 244 14.13 -7.21 -4.46
N ALA A 245 13.48 -7.92 -3.54
CA ALA A 245 13.91 -8.03 -2.15
C ALA A 245 15.23 -8.80 -1.97
N ARG A 246 15.61 -9.66 -2.94
CA ARG A 246 16.89 -10.39 -2.97
C ARG A 246 18.04 -9.56 -3.57
N SER A 247 17.75 -8.41 -4.18
CA SER A 247 18.76 -7.61 -4.86
C SER A 247 19.88 -7.17 -3.90
N ARG A 248 21.05 -6.81 -4.46
CA ARG A 248 22.17 -6.28 -3.66
C ARG A 248 21.84 -4.94 -2.98
N ARG A 249 20.84 -4.21 -3.49
CA ARG A 249 20.46 -2.87 -2.99
C ARG A 249 19.30 -2.93 -1.98
N ALA A 250 18.55 -4.02 -1.96
CA ALA A 250 17.37 -4.21 -1.10
C ALA A 250 17.63 -3.91 0.37
N LYS A 251 18.75 -4.39 0.94
CA LYS A 251 19.09 -4.13 2.35
C LYS A 251 19.22 -2.64 2.66
N THR A 252 19.89 -1.89 1.78
CA THR A 252 20.04 -0.43 1.93
C THR A 252 18.71 0.29 1.77
N PHE A 253 17.88 -0.16 0.83
CA PHE A 253 16.54 0.37 0.61
C PHE A 253 15.65 0.21 1.85
N PHE A 254 15.55 -1.00 2.38
CA PHE A 254 14.74 -1.27 3.57
C PHE A 254 15.28 -0.58 4.83
N ALA A 255 16.60 -0.49 4.99
CA ALA A 255 17.22 0.29 6.05
C ALA A 255 16.94 1.80 5.93
N MET A 256 16.90 2.34 4.71
CA MET A 256 16.52 3.73 4.45
C MET A 256 15.07 3.98 4.88
N LEU A 257 14.14 3.09 4.55
CA LEU A 257 12.74 3.20 4.97
C LEU A 257 12.58 3.19 6.50
N ALA A 258 13.28 2.29 7.18
CA ALA A 258 13.30 2.26 8.65
C ALA A 258 13.85 3.57 9.23
N THR A 259 14.93 4.10 8.64
CA THR A 259 15.50 5.41 9.01
C THR A 259 14.50 6.54 8.84
N VAL A 260 13.76 6.58 7.73
CA VAL A 260 12.74 7.61 7.47
C VAL A 260 11.64 7.56 8.53
N ALA A 261 11.13 6.37 8.83
CA ALA A 261 10.10 6.18 9.86
C ALA A 261 10.57 6.66 11.24
N GLN A 262 11.80 6.28 11.61
CA GLN A 262 12.41 6.67 12.88
C GLN A 262 12.68 8.18 12.98
N THR A 263 13.14 8.78 11.88
CA THR A 263 13.57 10.18 11.85
C THR A 263 12.39 11.14 11.83
N THR A 264 11.32 10.79 11.13
CA THR A 264 10.18 11.70 10.89
C THR A 264 8.93 11.33 11.67
N GLY A 265 8.82 10.08 12.14
CA GLY A 265 7.61 9.55 12.78
C GLY A 265 6.49 9.18 11.80
N VAL A 266 6.68 9.39 10.48
CA VAL A 266 5.73 8.98 9.44
C VAL A 266 5.52 7.47 9.43
N VAL A 267 4.31 7.04 9.11
CA VAL A 267 4.01 5.62 8.96
C VAL A 267 4.54 5.11 7.62
N ILE A 268 5.34 4.05 7.61
CA ILE A 268 5.74 3.33 6.39
C ILE A 268 4.93 2.05 6.29
N LEU A 269 4.17 1.91 5.21
CA LEU A 269 3.42 0.70 4.87
C LEU A 269 4.07 0.02 3.67
N ILE A 270 4.44 -1.25 3.85
CA ILE A 270 5.06 -2.08 2.83
C ILE A 270 4.06 -3.14 2.39
N LEU A 271 3.61 -3.08 1.14
CA LEU A 271 2.79 -4.11 0.49
C LEU A 271 3.67 -4.93 -0.45
N CYS A 272 3.81 -6.21 -0.14
CA CYS A 272 4.76 -7.09 -0.81
C CYS A 272 4.18 -8.49 -0.99
N THR A 273 4.86 -9.32 -1.77
CA THR A 273 4.53 -10.74 -1.85
C THR A 273 4.99 -11.48 -0.60
N THR A 274 4.46 -12.67 -0.34
CA THR A 274 4.96 -13.58 0.69
C THR A 274 6.44 -13.90 0.49
N GLY A 275 6.88 -14.11 -0.75
CA GLY A 275 8.28 -14.32 -1.11
C GLY A 275 9.17 -13.12 -0.74
N ALA A 276 8.78 -11.91 -1.12
CA ALA A 276 9.47 -10.68 -0.71
C ALA A 276 9.56 -10.55 0.81
N ALA A 277 8.46 -10.78 1.53
CA ALA A 277 8.42 -10.71 2.98
C ALA A 277 9.44 -11.67 3.63
N THR A 278 9.62 -12.86 3.07
CA THR A 278 10.63 -13.81 3.57
C THR A 278 12.07 -13.42 3.25
N GLU A 279 12.32 -12.77 2.11
CA GLU A 279 13.63 -12.20 1.79
C GLU A 279 13.94 -11.00 2.69
N ILE A 280 12.95 -10.17 3.05
CA ILE A 280 13.11 -9.10 4.05
C ILE A 280 13.40 -9.72 5.42
N LEU A 281 12.65 -10.74 5.84
CA LEU A 281 12.89 -11.47 7.09
C LEU A 281 14.32 -11.99 7.19
N ALA A 282 14.89 -12.50 6.10
CA ALA A 282 16.27 -12.98 6.05
C ALA A 282 17.32 -11.88 6.36
N GLN A 283 16.95 -10.59 6.28
CA GLN A 283 17.81 -9.45 6.60
C GLN A 283 17.88 -9.13 8.11
N GLY A 284 17.15 -9.87 8.96
CA GLY A 284 17.27 -9.83 10.42
C GLY A 284 16.92 -8.46 11.03
N ALA A 285 17.92 -7.70 11.46
CA ALA A 285 17.75 -6.40 12.10
C ALA A 285 16.89 -5.42 11.27
N VAL A 286 17.03 -5.46 9.94
CA VAL A 286 16.22 -4.62 9.03
C VAL A 286 14.74 -4.99 9.09
N PHE A 287 14.42 -6.28 9.09
CA PHE A 287 13.04 -6.74 9.26
C PHE A 287 12.44 -6.31 10.60
N ASN A 288 13.22 -6.44 11.68
CA ASN A 288 12.79 -6.02 13.02
C ASN A 288 12.48 -4.50 13.09
N ALA A 289 13.24 -3.68 12.37
CA ALA A 289 12.98 -2.24 12.26
C ALA A 289 11.77 -1.90 11.36
N LEU A 290 11.38 -2.80 10.44
CA LEU A 290 10.26 -2.62 9.52
C LEU A 290 8.93 -3.22 9.99
N ARG A 291 8.91 -3.93 11.12
CA ARG A 291 7.70 -4.59 11.67
C ARG A 291 7.21 -3.99 12.98
N THR A 292 7.52 -2.73 13.27
CA THR A 292 7.18 -2.09 14.56
C THR A 292 5.66 -2.07 14.84
N LEU A 293 4.82 -2.06 13.80
CA LEU A 293 3.36 -2.21 13.88
C LEU A 293 2.87 -3.65 13.62
N GLY A 294 3.78 -4.55 13.26
CA GLY A 294 3.52 -5.94 12.89
C GLY A 294 3.85 -6.26 11.43
N ALA A 295 3.90 -7.55 11.15
CA ALA A 295 3.95 -8.10 9.80
C ALA A 295 2.74 -9.03 9.63
N TYR A 296 1.90 -8.77 8.63
CA TYR A 296 0.62 -9.42 8.41
C TYR A 296 0.67 -10.23 7.12
N GLU A 297 0.24 -11.48 7.19
CA GLU A 297 0.10 -12.33 6.02
C GLU A 297 -1.39 -12.55 5.69
N LEU A 298 -1.79 -12.16 4.49
CA LEU A 298 -3.10 -12.46 3.94
C LEU A 298 -3.02 -13.82 3.25
N LEU A 299 -3.63 -14.82 3.89
CA LEU A 299 -3.67 -16.20 3.38
C LEU A 299 -4.83 -16.38 2.40
N SER A 300 -4.68 -17.31 1.45
CA SER A 300 -5.78 -17.74 0.61
C SER A 300 -6.94 -18.32 1.43
N ALA A 301 -8.15 -18.16 0.90
CA ALA A 301 -9.36 -18.60 1.57
C ALA A 301 -9.43 -20.13 1.68
N LYS A 302 -9.84 -20.64 2.84
CA LYS A 302 -10.09 -22.07 3.02
C LYS A 302 -11.47 -22.44 2.46
N THR A 303 -11.57 -23.58 1.78
CA THR A 303 -12.85 -24.16 1.36
C THR A 303 -13.78 -24.36 2.56
N GLY A 304 -15.08 -24.10 2.38
CA GLY A 304 -16.09 -24.18 3.45
C GLY A 304 -16.00 -23.10 4.51
N SER A 305 -15.05 -22.15 4.42
CA SER A 305 -15.02 -21.02 5.35
C SER A 305 -16.15 -20.03 5.03
N PRO A 306 -16.76 -19.37 6.04
CA PRO A 306 -17.79 -18.36 5.81
C PRO A 306 -17.32 -17.23 4.89
N TYR A 307 -16.04 -16.88 4.98
CA TYR A 307 -15.39 -15.91 4.11
C TYR A 307 -15.37 -16.38 2.66
N TRP A 308 -14.92 -17.62 2.40
CA TRP A 308 -14.89 -18.17 1.05
C TRP A 308 -16.29 -18.27 0.42
N LEU A 309 -17.29 -18.68 1.21
CA LEU A 309 -18.67 -18.69 0.76
C LEU A 309 -19.16 -17.27 0.36
N SER A 310 -18.76 -16.25 1.11
CA SER A 310 -19.06 -14.84 0.78
C SER A 310 -18.41 -14.43 -0.54
N VAL A 311 -17.11 -14.69 -0.71
CA VAL A 311 -16.35 -14.42 -1.94
C VAL A 311 -17.01 -15.10 -3.15
N SER A 312 -17.31 -16.39 -3.07
CA SER A 312 -17.92 -17.13 -4.19
C SER A 312 -19.31 -16.60 -4.54
N ASN A 313 -20.12 -16.24 -3.53
CA ASN A 313 -21.45 -15.68 -3.76
C ASN A 313 -21.39 -14.27 -4.36
N GLN A 314 -20.43 -13.45 -3.94
CA GLN A 314 -20.21 -12.11 -4.50
C GLN A 314 -19.78 -12.21 -5.96
N ALA A 315 -18.83 -13.09 -6.28
CA ALA A 315 -18.40 -13.32 -7.65
C ALA A 315 -19.54 -13.84 -8.54
N TRP A 316 -20.36 -14.77 -8.04
CA TRP A 316 -21.55 -15.23 -8.76
C TRP A 316 -22.50 -14.08 -9.05
N ARG A 317 -22.89 -13.31 -8.03
CA ARG A 317 -23.83 -12.20 -8.17
C ARG A 317 -23.35 -11.15 -9.15
N ARG A 318 -22.06 -10.86 -9.14
CA ARG A 318 -21.48 -9.83 -10.00
C ARG A 318 -21.34 -10.26 -11.45
N TYR A 319 -20.75 -11.43 -11.69
CA TYR A 319 -20.33 -11.82 -13.03
C TYR A 319 -21.30 -12.79 -13.70
N LEU A 320 -21.86 -13.74 -12.94
CA LEU A 320 -22.56 -14.90 -13.50
C LEU A 320 -24.09 -14.75 -13.42
N ALA A 321 -24.61 -14.08 -12.39
CA ALA A 321 -26.05 -13.90 -12.20
C ALA A 321 -26.78 -13.22 -13.36
N PRO A 322 -26.18 -12.25 -14.10
CA PRO A 322 -26.82 -11.69 -15.28
C PRO A 322 -27.15 -12.73 -16.38
N THR A 323 -26.37 -13.81 -16.46
CA THR A 323 -26.50 -14.84 -17.51
C THR A 323 -27.22 -16.10 -16.99
N TYR A 324 -26.84 -16.57 -15.79
CA TYR A 324 -27.24 -17.86 -15.22
C TYR A 324 -28.28 -17.74 -14.08
N GLY A 325 -28.72 -16.54 -13.74
CA GLY A 325 -29.70 -16.27 -12.69
C GLY A 325 -29.11 -16.13 -11.28
N ALA A 326 -29.94 -15.68 -10.33
CA ALA A 326 -29.50 -15.30 -8.99
C ALA A 326 -29.17 -16.48 -8.05
N ALA A 327 -29.67 -17.68 -8.36
CA ALA A 327 -29.49 -18.86 -7.51
C ALA A 327 -28.09 -19.47 -7.73
N VAL A 328 -27.28 -19.49 -6.66
CA VAL A 328 -25.94 -20.10 -6.69
C VAL A 328 -26.06 -21.62 -6.55
N PRO A 329 -25.52 -22.42 -7.47
CA PRO A 329 -25.52 -23.88 -7.33
C PRO A 329 -24.68 -24.33 -6.13
N GLY A 330 -25.16 -25.31 -5.36
CA GLY A 330 -24.45 -25.79 -4.16
C GLY A 330 -23.08 -26.41 -4.42
N TRP A 331 -22.78 -26.83 -5.65
CA TRP A 331 -21.47 -27.35 -6.04
C TRP A 331 -20.47 -26.25 -6.43
N PHE A 332 -20.93 -25.02 -6.67
CA PHE A 332 -20.13 -23.94 -7.26
C PHE A 332 -18.96 -23.54 -6.36
N GLU A 333 -19.23 -23.34 -5.06
CA GLU A 333 -18.22 -22.93 -4.07
C GLU A 333 -17.02 -23.90 -4.02
N GLY A 334 -17.31 -25.20 -3.93
CA GLY A 334 -16.29 -26.25 -3.88
C GLY A 334 -15.53 -26.38 -5.20
N ALA A 335 -16.23 -26.41 -6.33
CA ALA A 335 -15.60 -26.53 -7.65
C ALA A 335 -14.71 -25.33 -7.98
N LEU A 336 -15.17 -24.11 -7.65
CA LEU A 336 -14.39 -22.89 -7.83
C LEU A 336 -13.12 -22.91 -6.98
N TRP A 337 -13.20 -23.42 -5.74
CA TRP A 337 -12.03 -23.56 -4.87
C TRP A 337 -11.02 -24.56 -5.42
N GLU A 338 -11.47 -25.70 -5.96
CA GLU A 338 -10.58 -26.69 -6.59
C GLU A 338 -9.74 -26.08 -7.73
N LYS A 339 -10.33 -25.16 -8.51
CA LYS A 339 -9.63 -24.48 -9.60
C LYS A 339 -8.72 -23.37 -9.12
N THR A 340 -9.17 -22.53 -8.20
CA THR A 340 -8.48 -21.28 -7.81
C THR A 340 -7.63 -21.40 -6.54
N GLN A 341 -7.77 -22.51 -5.78
CA GLN A 341 -7.12 -22.73 -4.49
C GLN A 341 -7.41 -21.63 -3.45
N GLY A 342 -8.58 -20.97 -3.56
CA GLY A 342 -8.98 -19.89 -2.64
C GLY A 342 -8.35 -18.53 -2.93
N LEU A 343 -7.73 -18.35 -4.10
CA LEU A 343 -7.18 -17.08 -4.55
C LEU A 343 -8.28 -16.25 -5.24
N GLU A 344 -8.70 -15.17 -4.59
CA GLU A 344 -9.75 -14.25 -5.04
C GLU A 344 -9.54 -13.70 -6.45
N ASP A 345 -8.32 -13.40 -6.86
CA ASP A 345 -8.08 -12.84 -8.20
C ASP A 345 -8.44 -13.81 -9.31
N LEU A 346 -8.16 -15.10 -9.05
CA LEU A 346 -8.46 -16.16 -10.00
C LEU A 346 -9.95 -16.44 -10.04
N VAL A 347 -10.67 -16.16 -8.95
CA VAL A 347 -12.13 -16.15 -8.94
C VAL A 347 -12.65 -15.08 -9.90
N SER A 348 -12.21 -13.83 -9.74
CA SER A 348 -12.62 -12.74 -10.63
C SER A 348 -12.24 -13.03 -12.09
N LEU A 349 -11.05 -13.57 -12.35
CA LEU A 349 -10.59 -13.94 -13.68
C LEU A 349 -11.47 -15.03 -14.30
N VAL A 350 -11.71 -16.13 -13.60
CA VAL A 350 -12.55 -17.24 -14.09
C VAL A 350 -13.98 -16.78 -14.31
N CYS A 351 -14.59 -16.08 -13.35
CA CYS A 351 -15.98 -15.66 -13.45
C CYS A 351 -16.19 -14.60 -14.54
N SER A 352 -15.28 -13.63 -14.67
CA SER A 352 -15.35 -12.64 -15.75
C SER A 352 -15.09 -13.27 -17.13
N TRP A 353 -14.18 -14.24 -17.22
CA TRP A 353 -13.95 -14.99 -18.45
C TRP A 353 -15.19 -15.75 -18.91
N ILE A 354 -15.87 -16.45 -17.99
CA ILE A 354 -17.13 -17.16 -18.28
C ILE A 354 -18.20 -16.16 -18.75
N ALA A 355 -18.35 -15.03 -18.04
CA ALA A 355 -19.33 -14.01 -18.41
C ALA A 355 -19.08 -13.47 -19.83
N ASN A 356 -17.82 -13.20 -20.18
CA ASN A 356 -17.42 -12.72 -21.51
C ASN A 356 -17.60 -13.75 -22.62
N LYS A 357 -17.53 -15.06 -22.32
CA LYS A 357 -17.73 -16.14 -23.30
C LYS A 357 -19.20 -16.43 -23.60
N VAL A 358 -20.12 -16.04 -22.73
CA VAL A 358 -21.54 -16.45 -22.78
C VAL A 358 -22.50 -15.25 -22.82
N SER A 359 -22.00 -14.06 -23.14
CA SER A 359 -22.73 -12.77 -23.01
C SER A 359 -24.09 -12.68 -23.71
N ASP A 360 -24.40 -13.58 -24.65
CA ASP A 360 -25.54 -13.45 -25.55
C ASP A 360 -26.72 -14.41 -25.24
N LYS A 361 -26.65 -15.22 -24.17
CA LYS A 361 -27.70 -16.23 -23.86
C LYS A 361 -28.18 -16.16 -22.41
N SER A 362 -29.28 -15.47 -22.15
CA SER A 362 -29.94 -15.45 -20.83
C SER A 362 -30.69 -16.77 -20.56
N GLY A 363 -30.67 -17.21 -19.29
CA GLY A 363 -31.43 -18.39 -18.84
C GLY A 363 -30.73 -19.73 -19.04
N MET A 364 -29.42 -19.73 -19.29
CA MET A 364 -28.61 -20.96 -19.27
C MET A 364 -28.38 -21.43 -17.83
N VAL A 365 -28.11 -22.73 -17.65
CA VAL A 365 -27.63 -23.29 -16.38
C VAL A 365 -26.15 -23.62 -16.56
N LEU A 366 -25.29 -22.98 -15.78
CA LEU A 366 -23.87 -23.33 -15.75
C LEU A 366 -23.74 -24.74 -15.17
N THR A 367 -23.06 -25.66 -15.86
CA THR A 367 -22.72 -26.98 -15.31
C THR A 367 -21.31 -27.00 -14.73
N ARG A 368 -21.00 -28.02 -13.90
CA ARG A 368 -19.65 -28.19 -13.34
C ARG A 368 -18.62 -28.41 -14.45
N GLU A 369 -18.97 -29.17 -15.48
CA GLU A 369 -18.10 -29.47 -16.62
C GLU A 369 -17.78 -28.21 -17.42
N GLN A 370 -18.76 -27.31 -17.58
CA GLN A 370 -18.54 -26.01 -18.22
C GLN A 370 -17.62 -25.12 -17.39
N LEU A 371 -17.83 -25.05 -16.07
CA LEU A 371 -16.91 -24.34 -15.18
C LEU A 371 -15.49 -24.90 -15.31
N ASP A 372 -15.34 -26.22 -15.32
CA ASP A 372 -14.03 -26.87 -15.43
C ASP A 372 -13.32 -26.54 -16.75
N ALA A 373 -14.05 -26.57 -17.87
CA ALA A 373 -13.51 -26.21 -19.18
C ALA A 373 -13.13 -24.72 -19.24
N PHE A 374 -14.02 -23.81 -18.85
CA PHE A 374 -13.74 -22.38 -18.89
C PHE A 374 -12.64 -21.96 -17.91
N ALA A 375 -12.59 -22.57 -16.73
CA ALA A 375 -11.51 -22.33 -15.77
C ALA A 375 -10.16 -22.84 -16.30
N GLY A 376 -10.15 -23.98 -17.01
CA GLY A 376 -8.95 -24.48 -17.68
C GLY A 376 -8.42 -23.50 -18.72
N ASP A 377 -9.30 -22.92 -19.53
CA ASP A 377 -8.94 -21.89 -20.53
C ASP A 377 -8.46 -20.59 -19.86
N ALA A 378 -9.19 -20.12 -18.84
CA ALA A 378 -8.88 -18.87 -18.15
C ALA A 378 -7.54 -18.93 -17.40
N LEU A 379 -7.25 -20.07 -16.77
CA LEU A 379 -6.11 -20.27 -15.88
C LEU A 379 -4.92 -20.97 -16.57
N HIS A 380 -4.86 -20.96 -17.91
CA HIS A 380 -3.82 -21.71 -18.64
C HIS A 380 -2.38 -21.21 -18.34
N LEU A 381 -2.21 -19.92 -18.07
CA LEU A 381 -0.92 -19.34 -17.66
C LEU A 381 -0.60 -19.61 -16.18
N ASP A 382 -1.60 -20.02 -15.41
CA ASP A 382 -1.58 -20.11 -13.97
C ASP A 382 -1.37 -21.53 -13.44
N VAL A 383 -1.38 -22.52 -14.34
CA VAL A 383 -1.35 -23.96 -14.01
C VAL A 383 -0.15 -24.33 -13.16
N GLU A 384 1.06 -23.88 -13.53
CA GLU A 384 2.30 -24.27 -12.83
C GLU A 384 2.28 -23.86 -11.36
N TYR A 385 1.79 -22.66 -11.02
CA TYR A 385 1.75 -22.24 -9.62
C TYR A 385 0.54 -22.82 -8.89
N LEU A 386 -0.60 -23.04 -9.54
CA LEU A 386 -1.73 -23.70 -8.88
C LEU A 386 -1.34 -25.13 -8.47
N ASP A 387 -0.55 -25.81 -9.31
CA ASP A 387 0.01 -27.12 -8.99
C ASP A 387 1.01 -27.05 -7.84
N ILE A 388 1.85 -26.01 -7.76
CA ILE A 388 2.75 -25.88 -6.62
C ILE A 388 2.00 -25.61 -5.30
N ILE A 389 0.94 -24.81 -5.33
CA ILE A 389 0.08 -24.56 -4.16
C ILE A 389 -0.59 -25.87 -3.72
N ARG A 390 -1.11 -26.67 -4.65
CA ARG A 390 -1.69 -28.00 -4.36
C ARG A 390 -0.65 -28.96 -3.78
N GLN A 391 0.58 -28.95 -4.31
CA GLN A 391 1.68 -29.74 -3.75
C GLN A 391 2.04 -29.28 -2.34
N ALA A 392 2.03 -27.97 -2.09
CA ALA A 392 2.30 -27.37 -0.78
C ALA A 392 1.27 -27.82 0.25
N ALA A 393 -0.02 -27.75 -0.10
CA ALA A 393 -1.10 -28.23 0.76
C ALA A 393 -0.95 -29.72 1.15
N ARG A 394 -0.28 -30.53 0.30
CA ARG A 394 0.00 -31.95 0.54
C ARG A 394 1.36 -32.21 1.22
N GLY A 395 2.13 -31.17 1.51
CA GLY A 395 3.46 -31.27 2.11
C GLY A 395 4.55 -31.82 1.17
N LYS A 396 4.37 -31.72 -0.15
CA LYS A 396 5.23 -32.37 -1.16
C LYS A 396 6.12 -31.40 -1.95
N VAL A 397 6.39 -30.21 -1.44
CA VAL A 397 7.15 -29.19 -2.18
C VAL A 397 8.64 -29.32 -1.90
N SER A 398 9.44 -29.45 -2.97
CA SER A 398 10.90 -29.48 -2.87
C SER A 398 11.47 -28.09 -2.55
N ARG A 399 12.64 -28.04 -1.91
CA ARG A 399 13.32 -26.78 -1.58
C ARG A 399 13.53 -25.86 -2.80
N SER A 400 13.86 -26.43 -3.97
CA SER A 400 14.02 -25.67 -5.21
C SER A 400 12.72 -25.01 -5.66
N ASN A 401 11.60 -25.72 -5.50
CA ASN A 401 10.29 -25.18 -5.83
C ASN A 401 9.86 -24.09 -4.85
N ILE A 402 10.17 -24.23 -3.55
CA ILE A 402 9.93 -23.15 -2.59
C ILE A 402 10.69 -21.88 -3.01
N HIS A 403 11.95 -21.99 -3.45
CA HIS A 403 12.72 -20.83 -3.91
C HIS A 403 12.15 -20.21 -5.20
N ARG A 404 11.71 -21.03 -6.16
CA ARG A 404 11.18 -20.57 -7.45
C ARG A 404 9.81 -19.92 -7.33
N PHE A 405 8.94 -20.47 -6.47
CA PHE A 405 7.57 -20.04 -6.30
C PHE A 405 7.32 -19.35 -4.95
N ALA A 406 8.36 -18.76 -4.36
CA ALA A 406 8.28 -18.14 -3.04
C ALA A 406 7.17 -17.08 -2.96
N ASP A 407 6.98 -16.32 -4.04
CA ASP A 407 5.96 -15.28 -4.14
C ASP A 407 4.53 -15.83 -4.15
N TYR A 408 4.32 -17.09 -4.57
CA TYR A 408 3.01 -17.73 -4.68
C TYR A 408 2.69 -18.65 -3.51
N LEU A 409 3.63 -18.90 -2.62
CA LEU A 409 3.47 -19.80 -1.49
C LEU A 409 3.29 -19.01 -0.19
N PRO A 410 2.49 -19.50 0.77
CA PRO A 410 2.42 -18.90 2.10
C PRO A 410 3.81 -18.82 2.75
N CYS A 411 4.05 -17.78 3.56
CA CYS A 411 5.31 -17.47 4.23
C CYS A 411 5.84 -18.66 5.04
N GLN A 412 4.98 -19.53 5.58
CA GLN A 412 5.40 -20.73 6.31
C GLN A 412 6.36 -21.63 5.50
N TRP A 413 6.18 -21.70 4.17
CA TRP A 413 7.01 -22.53 3.30
C TRP A 413 8.36 -21.87 3.04
N SER A 414 8.35 -20.59 2.69
CA SER A 414 9.57 -19.82 2.41
C SER A 414 10.38 -19.52 3.68
N ARG A 415 9.77 -19.47 4.86
CA ARG A 415 10.48 -19.41 6.17
C ARG A 415 11.45 -20.57 6.36
N SER A 416 11.13 -21.77 5.85
CA SER A 416 12.05 -22.92 5.91
C SER A 416 13.39 -22.68 5.20
N LEU A 417 13.44 -21.70 4.29
CA LEU A 417 14.63 -21.34 3.52
C LEU A 417 15.54 -20.35 4.27
N VAL A 418 14.99 -19.63 5.26
CA VAL A 418 15.70 -18.59 6.00
C VAL A 418 16.69 -19.23 6.98
N ARG A 419 17.98 -18.94 6.83
CA ARG A 419 19.06 -19.45 7.68
C ARG A 419 19.25 -18.67 8.99
N SER A 420 18.45 -17.66 9.27
CA SER A 420 18.65 -16.77 10.43
C SER A 420 18.36 -17.49 11.76
N ASN A 421 19.02 -17.05 12.83
CA ASN A 421 18.72 -17.46 14.21
C ASN A 421 17.35 -16.93 14.69
N ASP A 422 16.68 -16.10 13.90
CA ASP A 422 15.43 -15.40 14.21
C ASP A 422 14.20 -16.18 13.67
N LYS A 423 14.24 -17.52 13.77
CA LYS A 423 13.15 -18.40 13.29
C LYS A 423 11.81 -18.16 14.00
N ASN A 424 11.82 -17.43 15.11
CA ASN A 424 10.64 -17.11 15.93
C ASN A 424 10.02 -15.74 15.58
N ALA A 425 10.50 -15.02 14.56
CA ALA A 425 9.89 -13.76 14.16
C ALA A 425 8.59 -14.04 13.39
N ASP A 426 7.46 -13.99 14.08
CA ASP A 426 6.17 -14.43 13.57
C ASP A 426 5.46 -13.39 12.69
N PHE A 427 4.95 -13.86 11.55
CA PHE A 427 3.91 -13.18 10.79
C PHE A 427 2.58 -13.42 11.49
N ILE A 428 1.77 -12.38 11.59
CA ILE A 428 0.41 -12.46 12.14
C ILE A 428 -0.49 -12.99 11.03
N CYS A 429 -0.83 -14.28 11.11
CA CYS A 429 -1.63 -15.00 10.10
C CYS A 429 -3.04 -15.39 10.59
N ILE A 430 -3.42 -15.05 11.84
CA ILE A 430 -4.72 -15.38 12.45
C ILE A 430 -5.25 -14.16 13.22
N ALA A 431 -6.57 -13.94 13.14
CA ALA A 431 -7.31 -12.93 13.88
C ALA A 431 -6.92 -12.93 15.37
N PRO A 432 -6.43 -11.81 15.94
CA PRO A 432 -6.15 -11.74 17.36
C PRO A 432 -7.47 -11.83 18.14
N ARG A 433 -7.83 -13.04 18.57
CA ARG A 433 -8.59 -13.17 19.82
C ARG A 433 -7.63 -12.77 20.93
N GLY A 434 -7.74 -11.54 21.44
CA GLY A 434 -7.26 -11.24 22.79
C GLY A 434 -6.46 -9.97 23.06
N GLU A 435 -6.50 -8.91 22.24
CA GLU A 435 -5.91 -7.62 22.66
C GLU A 435 -6.84 -6.71 23.48
N ASP A 436 -8.13 -7.08 23.65
CA ASP A 436 -9.04 -6.40 24.58
C ASP A 436 -9.08 -7.02 25.99
N ALA A 437 -8.17 -7.96 26.32
CA ALA A 437 -8.17 -8.67 27.61
C ALA A 437 -6.96 -8.38 28.53
N GLN A 438 -6.05 -7.45 28.19
CA GLN A 438 -4.89 -7.13 29.06
C GLN A 438 -4.67 -5.63 29.32
N LEU A 439 -5.76 -4.87 29.44
CA LEU A 439 -5.77 -3.58 30.13
C LEU A 439 -6.75 -3.68 31.32
N GLY A 440 -6.39 -4.50 32.29
CA GLY A 440 -7.21 -4.75 33.47
C GLY A 440 -6.47 -5.58 34.51
N GLY A 441 -5.49 -4.97 35.18
CA GLY A 441 -4.90 -5.54 36.40
C GLY A 441 -3.38 -5.61 36.39
N ALA A 442 -2.73 -4.48 36.64
CA ALA A 442 -1.49 -4.49 37.41
C ALA A 442 -1.82 -3.92 38.80
N LYS A 443 -1.62 -4.74 39.83
CA LYS A 443 -1.41 -4.27 41.20
C LYS A 443 -0.06 -3.59 41.30
#